data_AF-A0A6P0XYA0-F1
#
_entry.id   AF-A0A6P0XYA0-F1
#
_cell.length_a   1.000
_cell.length_b   1.000
_cell.length_c   1.000
_cell.angle_alpha   90.00
_cell.angle_beta   90.00
_cell.angle_gamma   90.00
#
_symmetry.space_group_name_H-M   'P 1'
#
loop_
_entity.id
_entity.type
_entity.pdbx_description
1 polymer ?
#
loop_
_entity_poly.entity_id
_entity_poly.type
_entity_poly.pdbx_seq_one_letter_code
_entity_poly.pdbx_strand_id
1 'polypeptide(L)' 'MSGKILLVDDEPGLREAVQAYLEDSGFNVNVASNANQGWDILQSYLPD' A
#
# COMPACT_ATOMS: atom_id res chain seq x y z
N MET A 1 9.82 -13.71 1.82
CA MET A 1 8.36 -13.75 2.05
C MET A 1 7.76 -12.71 1.14
N SER A 2 6.88 -13.09 0.22
CA SER A 2 6.15 -12.14 -0.63
C SER A 2 4.76 -11.95 -0.03
N GLY A 3 4.57 -10.86 0.72
CA GLY A 3 3.28 -10.49 1.30
C GLY A 3 2.58 -9.39 0.50
N LYS A 4 1.27 -9.31 0.63
CA LYS A 4 0.42 -8.26 0.09
C LYS A 4 0.24 -7.17 1.14
N ILE A 5 0.64 -5.95 0.83
CA ILE A 5 0.54 -4.81 1.76
C ILE A 5 -0.40 -3.76 1.17
N LEU A 6 -1.25 -3.19 2.00
CA LEU A 6 -2.00 -1.97 1.70
C LEU A 6 -1.43 -0.82 2.54
N LEU A 7 -0.76 0.12 1.89
CA LEU A 7 -0.22 1.33 2.51
C LEU A 7 -1.21 2.48 2.35
N VAL A 8 -1.68 3.04 3.46
CA VAL A 8 -2.59 4.20 3.48
C VAL A 8 -1.87 5.37 4.12
N ASP A 9 -1.61 6.42 3.34
CA ASP A 9 -0.90 7.62 3.78
C ASP A 9 -1.37 8.82 2.96
N ASP A 10 -1.64 9.96 3.58
CA ASP A 10 -2.10 11.18 2.91
C ASP A 10 -0.96 11.99 2.28
N GLU A 11 0.27 11.81 2.76
CA GLU A 11 1.44 12.50 2.25
C GLU A 11 2.03 11.78 1.01
N PRO A 12 2.06 12.41 -0.17
CA PRO A 12 2.53 11.74 -1.39
C PRO A 12 4.01 11.35 -1.34
N GLY A 13 4.87 12.19 -0.76
CA GLY A 13 6.31 11.94 -0.70
C GLY A 13 6.65 10.71 0.16
N LEU A 14 6.05 10.64 1.35
CA LEU A 14 6.21 9.49 2.24
C LEU A 14 5.66 8.21 1.63
N ARG A 15 4.47 8.27 1.01
CA ARG A 15 3.83 7.12 0.37
C ARG A 15 4.69 6.50 -0.74
N GLU A 16 5.26 7.33 -1.61
CA GLU A 16 6.14 6.88 -2.69
C GLU A 16 7.43 6.24 -2.15
N ALA A 17 8.04 6.86 -1.13
CA ALA A 17 9.26 6.34 -0.52
C ALA A 17 9.04 4.97 0.15
N VAL A 18 7.95 4.83 0.90
CA VAL A 18 7.63 3.57 1.60
C VAL A 18 7.20 2.48 0.62
N GLN A 19 6.43 2.82 -0.43
CA GLN A 19 6.09 1.89 -1.50
C GLN A 19 7.35 1.31 -2.14
N ALA A 20 8.27 2.18 -2.60
CA ALA A 20 9.50 1.74 -3.27
C ALA A 20 10.35 0.83 -2.38
N TYR A 21 10.48 1.17 -1.09
CA TYR A 21 11.24 0.37 -0.13
C TYR A 21 10.65 -1.04 0.09
N LEU A 22 9.32 -1.12 0.22
CA LEU A 22 8.63 -2.39 0.43
C LEU A 22 8.61 -3.25 -0.84
N GLU A 23 8.44 -2.63 -2.01
CA GLU A 23 8.52 -3.34 -3.30
C GLU A 23 9.95 -3.88 -3.56
N ASP A 24 11.00 -3.11 -3.26
CA ASP A 24 12.40 -3.58 -3.32
C ASP A 24 12.67 -4.76 -2.37
N SER A 25 11.96 -4.79 -1.24
CA SER A 25 11.98 -5.91 -0.29
C SER A 25 11.18 -7.14 -0.75
N GLY A 26 10.53 -7.08 -1.93
CA GLY A 26 9.80 -8.19 -2.55
C GLY A 26 8.33 -8.32 -2.14
N PHE A 27 7.74 -7.25 -1.58
CA PHE A 27 6.31 -7.20 -1.27
C PHE A 27 5.49 -6.65 -2.44
N ASN A 28 4.21 -7.03 -2.50
CA ASN A 28 3.25 -6.45 -3.43
C ASN A 28 2.46 -5.36 -2.69
N VAL A 29 2.76 -4.09 -2.99
CA VAL A 29 2.19 -2.96 -2.27
C VAL A 29 1.11 -2.29 -3.10
N ASN A 30 -0.08 -2.15 -2.52
CA ASN A 30 -1.09 -1.22 -3.01
C ASN A 30 -1.06 0.04 -2.14
N VAL A 31 -1.27 1.19 -2.77
CA VAL A 31 -1.23 2.49 -2.09
C VAL A 31 -2.60 3.17 -2.13
N ALA A 32 -2.96 3.80 -1.02
CA ALA A 32 -4.13 4.65 -0.88
C ALA A 32 -3.73 6.00 -0.27
N SER A 33 -4.35 7.05 -0.76
CA SER A 33 -4.14 8.44 -0.30
C SER A 33 -5.06 8.86 0.84
N ASN A 34 -6.05 8.03 1.18
CA ASN A 34 -7.04 8.30 2.22
C ASN A 34 -7.81 7.02 2.58
N ALA A 35 -8.61 7.12 3.64
CA ALA A 35 -9.39 6.00 4.18
C ALA A 35 -10.42 5.44 3.19
N ASN A 36 -11.08 6.27 2.39
CA ASN A 36 -12.09 5.80 1.42
C ASN A 36 -11.42 4.96 0.33
N GLN A 37 -10.32 5.46 -0.23
CA GLN A 37 -9.54 4.71 -1.23
C GLN A 37 -8.98 3.41 -0.65
N GLY A 38 -8.49 3.44 0.59
CA GLY A 38 -8.03 2.24 1.28
C GLY A 38 -9.16 1.22 1.48
N TRP A 39 -10.34 1.70 1.86
CA TRP A 39 -11.53 0.88 2.02
C TRP A 39 -11.96 0.22 0.70
N ASP A 40 -12.00 0.97 -0.40
CA ASP A 40 -12.35 0.45 -1.72
C ASP A 40 -11.35 -0.62 -2.18
N ILE A 41 -10.06 -0.43 -1.89
CA ILE A 41 -9.03 -1.44 -2.19
C ILE A 41 -9.26 -2.68 -1.34
N LEU A 42 -9.54 -2.55 -0.04
CA LEU A 42 -9.83 -3.70 0.85
C LEU A 42 -11.01 -4.56 0.38
N GLN A 43 -12.00 -3.96 -0.29
CA GLN A 43 -13.14 -4.73 -0.84
C GLN A 43 -12.73 -5.65 -2.00
N SER A 44 -11.67 -5.30 -2.73
CA SER A 44 -11.21 -6.02 -3.93
C SER A 44 -9.89 -6.77 -3.75
N TYR A 45 -9.12 -6.39 -2.74
CA TYR A 45 -7.78 -6.87 -2.46
C TYR A 45 -7.63 -7.06 -0.95
N LEU A 46 -7.50 -8.31 -0.51
CA LEU A 46 -7.14 -8.62 0.87
C LEU A 46 -5.61 -8.58 1.01
N PRO A 47 -5.03 -7.58 1.70
CA PRO A 47 -3.65 -7.63 2.15
C PRO A 47 -3.48 -8.73 3.21
N ASP A 48 -2.24 -9.16 3.42
CA ASP A 48 -1.86 -10.17 4.42
C ASP A 48 -1.76 -9.59 5.84
#